data_AF-A0A482UMJ0-F1
#
_entry.id   AF-A0A482UMJ0-F1
#
_cell.length_a   1.000
_cell.length_b   1.000
_cell.length_c   1.000
_cell.angle_alpha   90.00
_cell.angle_beta   90.00
_cell.angle_gamma   90.00
#
_symmetry.space_group_name_H-M   'P 1'
#
loop_
_entity.id
_entity.type
_entity.pdbx_description
1 polymer ?
#
loop_
_entity_poly.entity_id
_entity_poly.type
_entity_poly.pdbx_seq_one_letter_code
_entity_poly.pdbx_strand_id
1 'polypeptide(L)'
;MAELIQNNPYDALLANIEQMKAQYKITVSPFIEFRANPVDGIGIYASQAIPSNSTLIEVPFASVLSSQAVSSFPALQGIFEDNPGLLDYPDEVLCVGLLYALHHDSPWSLHVSTMPRVFGTPLYWTEEVRTTICTVY
;
A
#
# COMPACT_ATOMS: atom_id res chain seq x y z
N MET A 1 -33.09 15.74 -16.41
CA MET A 1 -32.34 15.54 -15.15
C MET A 1 -31.02 14.90 -15.52
N ALA A 2 -29.93 15.67 -15.52
CA ALA A 2 -28.60 15.13 -15.71
C ALA A 2 -28.13 14.62 -14.34
N GLU A 3 -27.93 13.30 -14.20
CA GLU A 3 -27.25 12.75 -13.04
C GLU A 3 -25.83 13.30 -13.03
N LEU A 4 -25.52 14.12 -12.03
CA LEU A 4 -24.15 14.43 -11.66
C LEU A 4 -23.50 13.10 -11.26
N ILE A 5 -22.74 12.50 -12.18
CA ILE A 5 -21.82 11.41 -11.86
C ILE A 5 -20.83 12.00 -10.86
N GLN A 6 -21.11 11.83 -9.57
CA GLN A 6 -20.15 12.11 -8.51
C GLN A 6 -19.04 11.07 -8.68
N ASN A 7 -17.93 11.48 -9.28
CA ASN A 7 -16.72 10.66 -9.36
C ASN A 7 -16.39 10.22 -7.93
N ASN A 8 -16.42 8.92 -7.69
CA ASN A 8 -16.08 8.38 -6.38
C ASN A 8 -14.57 8.62 -6.19
N PRO A 9 -14.13 9.23 -5.06
CA PRO A 9 -12.72 9.57 -4.84
C PRO A 9 -11.80 8.33 -4.88
N TYR A 10 -12.38 7.14 -4.79
CA TYR A 10 -11.69 5.86 -4.84
C TYR A 10 -11.60 5.24 -6.25
N ASP A 11 -12.24 5.81 -7.28
CA ASP A 11 -12.25 5.23 -8.64
C ASP A 11 -10.83 5.14 -9.23
N ALA A 12 -10.05 6.21 -9.09
CA ALA A 12 -8.66 6.23 -9.51
C ALA A 12 -7.81 5.20 -8.76
N LEU A 13 -8.12 4.98 -7.48
CA LEU A 13 -7.39 4.03 -6.63
C LEU A 13 -7.71 2.58 -7.02
N LEU A 14 -8.99 2.27 -7.27
CA LEU A 14 -9.41 0.97 -7.79
C LEU A 14 -8.82 0.68 -9.16
N ALA A 15 -8.77 1.68 -10.06
CA ALA A 15 -8.11 1.55 -11.35
C ALA A 15 -6.62 1.22 -11.22
N ASN A 16 -5.91 1.90 -10.29
CA ASN A 16 -4.51 1.59 -10.00
C ASN A 16 -4.33 0.18 -9.43
N ILE A 17 -5.25 -0.29 -8.60
CA ILE A 17 -5.24 -1.66 -8.06
C ILE A 17 -5.40 -2.68 -9.19
N GLU A 18 -6.30 -2.46 -10.15
CA GLU A 18 -6.44 -3.36 -11.31
C GLU A 18 -5.20 -3.36 -12.20
N GLN A 19 -4.63 -2.18 -12.46
CA GLN A 19 -3.36 -2.05 -13.18
C GLN A 19 -2.24 -2.79 -12.42
N MET A 20 -2.20 -2.68 -11.10
CA MET A 20 -1.21 -3.31 -10.25
C MET A 20 -1.30 -4.84 -10.34
N LYS A 21 -2.53 -5.39 -10.31
CA LYS A 21 -2.74 -6.82 -10.46
C LYS A 21 -2.23 -7.33 -11.80
N ALA A 22 -2.55 -6.62 -12.88
CA ALA A 22 -2.11 -6.98 -14.22
C ALA A 22 -0.59 -6.92 -14.35
N GLN A 23 0.03 -5.83 -13.89
CA GLN A 23 1.48 -5.61 -13.99
C GLN A 23 2.28 -6.66 -13.19
N TYR A 24 1.84 -6.96 -11.98
CA TYR A 24 2.56 -7.87 -11.08
C TYR A 24 2.08 -9.32 -11.14
N LYS A 25 1.14 -9.63 -12.05
CA LYS A 25 0.55 -10.96 -12.20
C LYS A 25 -0.05 -11.48 -10.88
N ILE A 26 -0.68 -10.58 -10.13
CA ILE A 26 -1.41 -10.93 -8.91
C ILE A 26 -2.69 -11.63 -9.34
N THR A 27 -2.89 -12.84 -8.83
CA THR A 27 -4.13 -13.60 -9.09
C THR A 27 -5.10 -13.36 -7.96
N VAL A 28 -6.33 -12.96 -8.30
CA VAL A 28 -7.40 -12.70 -7.34
C VAL A 28 -8.56 -13.62 -7.67
N SER A 29 -9.04 -14.34 -6.67
CA SER A 29 -10.15 -15.26 -6.80
C SER A 29 -11.45 -14.53 -7.14
N PRO A 30 -12.33 -15.11 -7.99
CA PRO A 30 -13.63 -14.51 -8.30
C PRO A 30 -14.57 -14.44 -7.08
N PHE A 31 -14.23 -15.11 -5.97
CA PHE A 31 -15.03 -15.06 -4.73
C PHE A 31 -14.88 -13.75 -3.94
N ILE A 32 -13.91 -12.92 -4.31
CA ILE A 32 -13.63 -11.65 -3.65
C ILE A 32 -13.52 -10.51 -4.66
N GLU A 33 -13.67 -9.30 -4.17
CA GLU A 33 -13.54 -8.09 -4.96
C GLU A 33 -13.02 -6.94 -4.09
N PHE A 34 -12.40 -5.96 -4.75
CA PHE A 34 -11.93 -4.76 -4.10
C PHE A 34 -13.03 -3.71 -4.20
N ARG A 35 -13.47 -3.18 -3.06
CA ARG A 35 -14.52 -2.15 -3.00
C ARG A 35 -14.11 -1.03 -2.07
N ALA A 36 -14.57 0.16 -2.41
CA ALA A 36 -14.52 1.30 -1.52
C ALA A 36 -15.65 1.23 -0.48
N ASN A 37 -15.31 1.57 0.76
CA ASN A 37 -16.19 1.68 1.90
C ASN A 37 -16.00 3.08 2.53
N PRO A 38 -17.08 3.82 2.83
CA PRO A 38 -16.97 5.16 3.43
C PRO A 38 -16.31 5.19 4.81
N VAL A 39 -16.35 4.09 5.55
CA VAL A 39 -15.81 3.96 6.91
C VAL A 39 -14.36 3.47 6.88
N ASP A 40 -14.12 2.39 6.13
CA ASP A 40 -12.85 1.67 6.18
C ASP A 40 -11.88 2.02 5.03
N GLY A 41 -12.34 2.80 4.04
CA GLY A 41 -11.60 3.04 2.81
C GLY A 41 -11.71 1.87 1.83
N ILE A 42 -10.65 1.53 1.09
CA ILE A 42 -10.69 0.38 0.18
C ILE A 42 -10.38 -0.91 0.94
N GLY A 43 -11.25 -1.89 0.77
CA GLY A 43 -11.11 -3.23 1.35
C GLY A 43 -11.37 -4.33 0.33
N ILE A 44 -11.17 -5.57 0.79
CA ILE A 44 -11.45 -6.79 0.04
C ILE A 44 -12.67 -7.44 0.66
N TYR A 45 -13.70 -7.66 -0.14
CA TYR A 45 -14.99 -8.18 0.30
C TYR A 45 -15.33 -9.46 -0.45
N ALA A 46 -16.04 -10.36 0.21
CA ALA A 46 -16.60 -11.53 -0.46
C ALA A 46 -17.72 -11.09 -1.40
N SER A 47 -17.60 -11.45 -2.67
CA SER A 47 -18.64 -11.23 -3.70
C SER A 47 -19.68 -12.36 -3.70
N GLN A 48 -19.28 -13.54 -3.20
CA GLN A 48 -20.10 -14.75 -3.11
C GLN A 48 -19.54 -15.72 -2.05
N ALA A 49 -20.16 -16.88 -1.88
CA ALA A 49 -19.70 -17.89 -0.92
C ALA A 49 -18.28 -18.39 -1.26
N ILE A 50 -17.39 -18.37 -0.26
CA ILE A 50 -16.00 -18.81 -0.39
C ILE A 50 -15.91 -20.31 -0.01
N PRO A 51 -15.48 -21.20 -0.92
CA PRO A 51 -15.25 -22.61 -0.58
C PRO A 51 -14.16 -22.78 0.46
N SER A 52 -14.30 -23.80 1.32
CA SER A 52 -13.22 -24.17 2.24
C SER A 52 -11.95 -24.54 1.46
N ASN A 53 -10.79 -24.14 2.00
CA ASN A 53 -9.47 -24.41 1.42
C ASN A 53 -9.22 -23.78 0.04
N SER A 54 -9.96 -22.76 -0.36
CA SER A 54 -9.67 -22.01 -1.60
C SER A 54 -8.57 -20.96 -1.39
N THR A 55 -7.66 -20.83 -2.35
CA THR A 55 -6.74 -19.69 -2.42
C THR A 55 -7.48 -18.45 -2.93
N LEU A 56 -7.41 -17.35 -2.18
CA LEU A 56 -8.10 -16.10 -2.53
C LEU A 56 -7.21 -15.13 -3.30
N ILE A 57 -5.93 -15.05 -2.94
CA ILE A 57 -4.97 -14.12 -3.52
C ILE A 57 -3.63 -14.82 -3.64
N GLU A 58 -3.00 -14.70 -4.80
CA GLU A 58 -1.62 -15.13 -5.02
C GLU A 58 -0.79 -13.95 -5.52
N VAL A 59 0.30 -13.67 -4.81
CA VAL A 59 1.23 -12.59 -5.15
C VAL A 59 2.59 -13.21 -5.45
N PRO A 60 3.14 -13.04 -6.67
CA PRO A 60 4.50 -13.47 -6.96
C PRO A 60 5.50 -12.79 -6.05
N PHE A 61 6.38 -13.55 -5.40
CA PHE A 61 7.38 -12.98 -4.48
C PHE A 61 8.26 -11.90 -5.15
N ALA A 62 8.56 -12.08 -6.44
CA ALA A 62 9.34 -11.11 -7.23
C ALA A 62 8.66 -9.73 -7.38
N SER A 63 7.34 -9.63 -7.16
CA SER A 63 6.61 -8.35 -7.17
C SER A 63 6.50 -7.69 -5.79
N VAL A 64 6.97 -8.35 -4.74
CA VAL A 64 6.91 -7.81 -3.38
C VAL A 64 8.01 -6.79 -3.18
N LEU A 65 7.64 -5.60 -2.73
CA LEU A 65 8.59 -4.63 -2.21
C LEU A 65 9.21 -5.19 -0.92
N SER A 66 10.51 -5.48 -0.95
CA SER A 66 11.27 -6.01 0.18
C SER A 66 12.50 -5.16 0.44
N SER A 67 13.03 -5.18 1.67
CA SER A 67 14.26 -4.46 2.01
C SER A 67 15.43 -4.91 1.13
N GLN A 68 15.52 -6.19 0.79
CA GLN A 68 16.51 -6.72 -0.14
C GLN A 68 16.35 -6.15 -1.56
N ALA A 69 15.12 -6.04 -2.06
CA ALA A 69 14.87 -5.45 -3.38
C ALA A 69 15.25 -3.96 -3.41
N VAL A 70 15.03 -3.25 -2.30
CA VAL A 70 15.40 -1.83 -2.18
C VAL A 70 16.91 -1.65 -2.07
N SER A 71 17.58 -2.40 -1.19
CA SER A 71 19.02 -2.25 -0.96
C SER A 71 19.87 -2.68 -2.16
N SER A 72 19.35 -3.58 -2.99
CA SER A 72 20.00 -3.98 -4.25
C SER A 72 19.64 -3.07 -5.43
N PHE A 73 18.76 -2.07 -5.26
CA PHE A 73 18.33 -1.21 -6.35
C PHE A 73 19.42 -0.19 -6.73
N PRO A 74 19.92 -0.19 -7.98
CA PRO A 74 21.11 0.60 -8.35
C PRO A 74 21.01 2.09 -8.04
N ALA A 75 19.83 2.69 -8.23
CA ALA A 75 19.64 4.13 -8.00
C ALA A 75 19.72 4.53 -6.51
N LEU A 76 19.63 3.58 -5.59
CA LEU A 76 19.68 3.80 -4.14
C LEU A 76 20.99 3.36 -3.50
N GLN A 77 21.91 2.72 -4.25
CA GLN A 77 23.14 2.17 -3.70
C GLN A 77 23.99 3.22 -2.97
N GLY A 78 24.12 4.42 -3.53
CA GLY A 78 24.89 5.50 -2.90
C GLY A 78 24.40 5.85 -1.49
N ILE A 79 23.08 5.85 -1.25
CA ILE A 79 22.52 6.14 0.09
C ILE A 79 22.97 5.07 1.11
N PHE A 80 22.97 3.80 0.70
CA PHE A 80 23.36 2.69 1.58
C PHE A 80 24.87 2.57 1.74
N GLU A 81 25.66 2.95 0.74
CA GLU A 81 27.11 3.03 0.84
C GLU A 81 27.54 4.16 1.78
N ASP A 82 26.88 5.32 1.70
CA ASP A 82 27.14 6.47 2.57
C ASP A 82 26.65 6.22 4.02
N ASN A 83 25.64 5.35 4.19
CA ASN A 83 25.01 5.07 5.48
C ASN A 83 24.83 3.55 5.71
N PRO A 84 25.92 2.79 5.89
CA PRO A 84 25.86 1.33 5.97
C PRO A 84 25.02 0.82 7.14
N GLY A 85 24.93 1.59 8.23
CA GLY A 85 24.10 1.25 9.40
C GLY A 85 22.59 1.20 9.12
N LEU A 86 22.10 1.81 8.02
CA LEU A 86 20.70 1.67 7.62
C LEU A 86 20.32 0.23 7.30
N LEU A 87 21.27 -0.60 6.85
CA LEU A 87 21.01 -2.00 6.50
C LEU A 87 20.65 -2.86 7.71
N ASP A 88 20.94 -2.38 8.93
CA ASP A 88 20.54 -3.03 10.18
C ASP A 88 19.05 -2.81 10.51
N TYR A 89 18.37 -1.89 9.80
CA TYR A 89 16.97 -1.50 10.01
C TYR A 89 16.13 -1.73 8.74
N PRO A 90 15.60 -2.95 8.53
CA PRO A 90 14.87 -3.31 7.30
C PRO A 90 13.63 -2.44 7.01
N ASP A 91 12.99 -1.93 8.05
CA ASP A 91 11.85 -1.01 7.99
C ASP A 91 12.25 0.38 7.48
N GLU A 92 13.40 0.90 7.91
CA GLU A 92 13.97 2.14 7.37
C GLU A 92 14.36 1.99 5.90
N VAL A 93 14.97 0.85 5.54
CA VAL A 93 15.28 0.52 4.14
C VAL A 93 14.01 0.51 3.29
N LEU A 94 12.92 -0.11 3.76
CA LEU A 94 11.63 -0.08 3.08
C LEU A 94 11.09 1.34 2.95
N CYS A 95 11.20 2.15 4.01
CA CYS A 95 10.78 3.55 3.99
C CYS A 95 11.52 4.36 2.91
N VAL A 96 12.84 4.19 2.78
CA VAL A 96 13.64 4.81 1.71
C VAL A 96 13.12 4.41 0.32
N GLY A 97 12.82 3.11 0.12
CA GLY A 97 12.26 2.62 -1.15
C GLY A 97 10.90 3.24 -1.48
N LEU A 98 10.01 3.36 -0.49
CA LEU A 98 8.70 3.99 -0.65
C LEU A 98 8.81 5.49 -0.97
N LEU A 99 9.69 6.21 -0.27
CA LEU A 99 9.94 7.64 -0.52
C LEU A 99 10.55 7.87 -1.90
N TYR A 100 11.48 7.03 -2.33
CA TYR A 100 12.05 7.10 -3.67
C TYR A 100 10.97 6.91 -4.74
N ALA A 101 10.14 5.87 -4.61
CA ALA A 101 9.06 5.57 -5.54
C ALA A 101 7.96 6.65 -5.62
N LEU A 102 7.84 7.52 -4.61
CA LEU A 102 6.94 8.67 -4.60
C LEU A 102 7.41 9.80 -5.53
N HIS A 103 8.73 9.96 -5.68
CA HIS A 103 9.35 11.08 -6.40
C HIS A 103 10.00 10.67 -7.72
N HIS A 104 10.23 9.38 -7.92
CA HIS A 104 10.93 8.84 -9.08
C HIS A 104 10.14 7.68 -9.69
N ASP A 105 10.32 7.50 -11.00
CA ASP A 105 9.82 6.30 -11.68
C ASP A 105 10.62 5.08 -11.21
N SER A 106 9.92 4.08 -10.72
CA SER A 106 10.51 2.89 -10.11
C SER A 106 9.58 1.69 -10.29
N PRO A 107 10.11 0.46 -10.13
CA PRO A 107 9.28 -0.73 -10.16
C PRO A 107 8.15 -0.75 -9.13
N TRP A 108 8.16 0.14 -8.13
CA TRP A 108 7.18 0.17 -7.04
C TRP A 108 6.25 1.39 -7.09
N SER A 109 6.38 2.27 -8.09
CA SER A 109 5.60 3.51 -8.16
C SER A 109 4.09 3.24 -8.20
N LEU A 110 3.67 2.16 -8.88
CA LEU A 110 2.27 1.73 -8.87
C LEU A 110 1.81 1.16 -7.52
N HIS A 111 2.72 0.55 -6.76
CA HIS A 111 2.40 0.12 -5.39
C HIS A 111 2.15 1.34 -4.49
N VAL A 112 3.04 2.35 -4.54
CA VAL A 112 2.91 3.60 -3.78
C VAL A 112 1.68 4.41 -4.20
N SER A 113 1.27 4.36 -5.47
CA SER A 113 0.05 5.04 -5.92
C SER A 113 -1.24 4.40 -5.38
N THR A 114 -1.16 3.16 -4.88
CA THR A 114 -2.27 2.46 -4.23
C THR A 114 -2.31 2.62 -2.70
N MET A 115 -1.30 3.26 -2.10
CA MET A 115 -1.25 3.45 -0.65
C MET A 115 -2.22 4.55 -0.16
N PRO A 116 -2.78 4.40 1.04
CA PRO A 116 -3.54 5.47 1.66
C PRO A 116 -2.64 6.69 1.92
N ARG A 117 -3.22 7.89 1.82
CA ARG A 117 -2.51 9.16 2.03
C ARG A 117 -2.53 9.63 3.48
N VAL A 118 -3.40 9.03 4.29
CA VAL A 118 -3.58 9.37 5.71
C VAL A 118 -3.65 8.06 6.48
N PHE A 119 -2.97 8.03 7.62
CA PHE A 119 -2.95 6.88 8.52
C PHE A 119 -3.44 7.30 9.91
N GLY A 120 -4.16 6.43 10.60
CA GLY A 120 -4.63 6.65 11.97
C GLY A 120 -3.57 6.38 13.04
N THR A 121 -2.28 6.48 12.72
CA THR A 121 -1.19 6.16 13.68
C THR A 121 -0.97 7.32 14.66
N PRO A 122 -0.40 7.06 15.85
CA PRO A 122 -0.13 8.10 16.85
C PRO A 122 0.72 9.28 16.35
N LEU A 123 1.51 9.08 15.29
CA LEU A 123 2.28 10.13 14.63
C LEU A 123 1.39 11.26 14.08
N TYR A 124 0.14 10.95 13.71
CA TYR A 124 -0.82 11.92 13.17
C TYR A 124 -1.85 12.38 14.20
N TRP A 125 -1.77 11.93 15.46
CA TRP A 125 -2.71 12.37 16.49
C TRP A 125 -2.44 13.83 16.86
N THR A 126 -3.53 14.60 17.00
CA THR A 126 -3.46 15.94 17.55
C THR A 126 -3.05 15.87 19.02
N GLU A 127 -2.53 16.99 19.54
CA GLU A 127 -2.14 17.09 20.95
C GLU A 127 -3.31 16.78 21.91
N GLU A 128 -4.52 17.19 21.53
CA GLU A 128 -5.75 16.91 22.27
C GLU A 128 -6.04 15.40 22.36
N VAL A 129 -5.92 14.68 21.23
CA VAL A 129 -6.11 13.22 21.20
C VAL A 129 -5.04 12.51 22.03
N ARG A 130 -3.77 12.94 21.91
CA ARG A 130 -2.67 12.40 22.73
C ARG A 130 -2.93 12.58 24.22
N THR A 131 -3.32 13.78 24.64
CA THR A 131 -3.57 14.09 26.06
C THR A 131 -4.73 13.28 26.63
N THR A 132 -5.80 13.10 25.84
CA THR A 132 -6.98 12.33 26.27
C THR A 132 -6.65 10.86 26.49
N ILE A 133 -5.83 10.26 25.64
CA ILE A 133 -5.45 8.85 25.78
C ILE A 133 -4.48 8.66 26.96
N CYS A 134 -3.55 9.59 27.18
CA CYS A 134 -2.58 9.51 28.28
C CYS A 134 -3.15 9.80 29.68
N THR A 135 -4.35 10.38 29.79
CA THR A 135 -4.99 10.70 31.08
C THR A 135 -5.97 9.64 31.57
N VAL A 136 -6.24 8.62 30.74
CA VAL A 136 -7.13 7.49 31.07
C VAL A 136 -6.34 6.32 31.71
N TYR A 137 -5.02 6.43 31.80
CA TYR A 137 -4.11 5.47 32.46
C TYR A 137 -3.31 6.16 33.57
#